data_AF-A0A6C0BAX9-F1
#
_entry.id   AF-A0A6C0BAX9-F1
#
_cell.length_a   1.000
_cell.length_b   1.000
_cell.length_c   1.000
_cell.angle_alpha   90.00
_cell.angle_beta   90.00
_cell.angle_gamma   90.00
#
_symmetry.space_group_name_H-M   'P 1'
#
loop_
_entity.id
_entity.type
_entity.pdbx_description
1 polymer ?
#
loop_
_entity_poly.entity_id
_entity_poly.type
_entity_poly.pdbx_seq_one_letter_code
_entity_poly.pdbx_strand_id
1 'polypeptide(L)'
;MGELTSKSTNGNRQQQMIKLESFIEKAKQKHGDKYDYSKSVMNGMIRHIIIGCKLHGDFNQSPTNHLNTSGCNKCSIASRPHVRSQAARTDINKSKITEEFIVKAKEIHGDMYDYSKVIINGKEKITIICKIHGEFSQSPTNHLKEHGCRDCGKIKSSQCLIQRLTCEEFIARSKEKHGDIYDYSNTNYITSSEKVKIRCKLHGEFEADPRKHYALGYGCPICTGCGVSFIQLEWLRHIEEITGNDIIYKGGKHNREESFRFNNKLYRVDGYCKETNTIYEFLGCWYHGCLNCRKEDTVHPWSNKTMKQLYQESIDRKTILEQNGFTVIYMWECEWAKRNK
;
A
#
# COMPACT_ATOMS: atom_id res chain seq x y z
N MET A 1 15.71 -0.42 45.21
CA MET A 1 16.22 -0.51 43.82
C MET A 1 17.45 -1.42 43.91
N GLY A 2 17.45 -2.71 43.62
CA GLY A 2 16.69 -3.48 42.64
C GLY A 2 17.62 -3.80 41.47
N GLU A 3 18.32 -4.94 41.53
CA GLU A 3 18.92 -5.71 40.41
C GLU A 3 19.56 -7.00 40.98
N LEU A 4 19.08 -8.20 40.61
CA LEU A 4 19.63 -9.12 39.58
C LEU A 4 21.03 -9.68 40.00
N THR A 5 21.35 -10.98 40.06
CA THR A 5 21.10 -12.11 39.14
C THR A 5 21.36 -13.49 39.79
N SER A 6 20.97 -14.52 39.04
CA SER A 6 20.76 -15.95 39.23
C SER A 6 21.95 -16.94 39.34
N LYS A 7 21.66 -18.04 40.07
CA LYS A 7 21.84 -19.51 39.80
C LYS A 7 23.22 -20.13 39.48
N SER A 8 23.54 -21.21 40.22
CA SER A 8 23.75 -22.57 39.68
C SER A 8 24.02 -23.58 40.81
N THR A 9 23.30 -24.71 40.86
CA THR A 9 23.72 -25.89 41.64
C THR A 9 23.49 -27.19 40.85
N ASN A 10 24.49 -28.05 40.99
CA ASN A 10 24.77 -29.30 40.31
C ASN A 10 24.09 -30.47 41.05
N GLY A 11 23.73 -31.55 40.35
CA GLY A 11 23.02 -32.71 40.92
C GLY A 11 23.41 -34.04 40.28
N ASN A 12 24.17 -34.82 41.04
CA ASN A 12 24.75 -36.15 40.77
C ASN A 12 23.70 -37.27 40.56
N ARG A 13 24.00 -38.30 39.75
CA ARG A 13 23.27 -39.60 39.77
C ARG A 13 24.23 -40.78 39.58
N GLN A 14 24.45 -41.53 40.67
CA GLN A 14 25.21 -42.79 40.74
C GLN A 14 24.58 -43.90 39.87
N GLN A 15 25.42 -44.70 39.21
CA GLN A 15 25.04 -45.85 38.39
C GLN A 15 25.31 -47.17 39.14
N GLN A 16 24.28 -47.99 39.32
CA GLN A 16 24.27 -49.24 40.10
C GLN A 16 24.69 -50.44 39.23
N MET A 17 25.57 -51.32 39.71
CA MET A 17 26.03 -52.53 39.00
C MET A 17 24.95 -53.62 38.97
N ILE A 18 24.60 -54.12 37.78
CA ILE A 18 23.59 -55.19 37.57
C ILE A 18 24.30 -56.55 37.47
N LYS A 19 23.88 -57.54 38.26
CA LYS A 19 24.37 -58.94 38.19
C LYS A 19 23.85 -59.64 36.92
N LEU A 20 24.67 -60.48 36.29
CA LEU A 20 24.41 -61.13 34.99
C LEU A 20 23.09 -61.93 34.93
N GLU A 21 22.79 -62.68 35.99
CA GLU A 21 21.58 -63.50 36.07
C GLU A 21 20.31 -62.64 36.00
N SER A 22 20.29 -61.52 36.73
CA SER A 22 19.17 -60.56 36.71
C SER A 22 19.00 -59.89 35.34
N PHE A 23 20.09 -59.73 34.58
CA PHE A 23 20.01 -59.21 33.22
C PHE A 23 19.39 -60.23 32.26
N ILE A 24 19.82 -61.50 32.32
CA ILE A 24 19.34 -62.56 31.41
C ILE A 24 17.83 -62.79 31.63
N GLU A 25 17.36 -62.77 32.88
CA GLU A 25 15.94 -62.90 33.20
C GLU A 25 15.10 -61.76 32.56
N LYS A 26 15.52 -60.51 32.75
CA LYS A 26 14.84 -59.35 32.15
C LYS A 26 14.90 -59.34 30.62
N ALA A 27 16.00 -59.82 30.06
CA ALA A 27 16.16 -59.88 28.60
C ALA A 27 15.26 -60.96 27.98
N LYS A 28 15.14 -62.14 28.61
CA LYS A 28 14.19 -63.18 28.21
C LYS A 28 12.73 -62.72 28.35
N GLN A 29 12.40 -61.99 29.41
CA GLN A 29 11.05 -61.45 29.58
C GLN A 29 10.66 -60.47 28.44
N LYS A 30 11.61 -59.66 27.96
CA LYS A 30 11.34 -58.64 26.92
C LYS A 30 11.41 -59.17 25.49
N HIS A 31 12.34 -60.08 25.21
CA HIS A 31 12.64 -60.54 23.85
C HIS A 31 12.29 -62.00 23.59
N GLY A 32 11.80 -62.73 24.60
CA GLY A 32 11.51 -64.16 24.53
C GLY A 32 12.75 -64.99 24.18
N ASP A 33 12.55 -66.06 23.41
CA ASP A 33 13.62 -66.97 22.97
C ASP A 33 14.41 -66.48 21.74
N LYS A 34 14.38 -65.17 21.44
CA LYS A 34 14.98 -64.62 20.23
C LYS A 34 16.51 -64.55 20.27
N TYR A 35 17.09 -64.59 21.47
CA TYR A 35 18.52 -64.40 21.69
C TYR A 35 19.10 -65.46 22.65
N ASP A 36 20.36 -65.83 22.43
CA ASP A 36 21.15 -66.70 23.29
C ASP A 36 22.19 -65.88 24.07
N TYR A 37 22.30 -66.15 25.36
CA TYR A 37 23.19 -65.46 26.30
C TYR A 37 24.27 -66.39 26.88
N SER A 38 24.40 -67.61 26.33
CA SER A 38 25.36 -68.63 26.76
C SER A 38 26.82 -68.17 26.77
N LYS A 39 27.17 -67.18 25.93
CA LYS A 39 28.53 -66.59 25.83
C LYS A 39 28.66 -65.22 26.51
N SER A 40 27.63 -64.76 27.23
CA SER A 40 27.66 -63.47 27.92
C SER A 40 28.50 -63.57 29.20
N VAL A 41 29.58 -62.78 29.29
CA VAL A 41 30.39 -62.66 30.52
C VAL A 41 30.32 -61.22 31.04
N MET A 42 30.09 -61.07 32.34
CA MET A 42 30.01 -59.77 33.02
C MET A 42 31.06 -59.69 34.12
N ASN A 43 32.22 -59.08 33.83
CA ASN A 43 33.22 -58.76 34.83
C ASN A 43 33.43 -57.24 34.95
N GLY A 44 33.22 -56.67 36.14
CA GLY A 44 33.48 -55.26 36.45
C GLY A 44 32.50 -54.27 35.82
N MET A 45 32.95 -53.05 35.49
CA MET A 45 32.13 -52.05 34.80
C MET A 45 31.97 -52.41 33.31
N ILE A 46 31.02 -53.29 32.99
CA ILE A 46 30.84 -53.79 31.63
C ILE A 46 30.17 -52.75 30.74
N ARG A 47 30.87 -52.35 29.68
CA ARG A 47 30.30 -51.50 28.61
C ARG A 47 29.51 -52.31 27.59
N HIS A 48 29.88 -53.57 27.32
CA HIS A 48 29.25 -54.43 26.31
C HIS A 48 29.32 -55.92 26.69
N ILE A 49 28.26 -56.67 26.39
CA ILE A 49 28.17 -58.14 26.49
C ILE A 49 27.94 -58.75 25.11
N ILE A 50 28.36 -60.01 24.94
CA ILE A 50 28.12 -60.79 23.72
C ILE A 50 26.72 -61.41 23.80
N ILE A 51 25.90 -61.19 22.78
CA ILE A 51 24.53 -61.69 22.66
C ILE A 51 24.39 -62.41 21.32
N GLY A 52 23.95 -63.67 21.34
CA GLY A 52 23.71 -64.48 20.15
C GLY A 52 22.33 -64.21 19.56
N CYS A 53 22.24 -63.74 18.32
CA CYS A 53 20.97 -63.72 17.58
C CYS A 53 20.83 -65.00 16.76
N LYS A 54 19.72 -65.73 16.96
CA LYS A 54 19.45 -67.00 16.24
C LYS A 54 19.47 -66.87 14.71
N LEU A 55 19.22 -65.67 14.16
CA LEU A 55 19.20 -65.42 12.70
C LEU A 55 20.49 -64.78 12.16
N HIS A 56 21.23 -64.04 12.98
CA HIS A 56 22.30 -63.16 12.50
C HIS A 56 23.65 -63.33 13.22
N GLY A 57 23.75 -64.32 14.11
CA GLY A 57 24.95 -64.63 14.88
C GLY A 57 25.19 -63.70 16.07
N ASP A 58 26.37 -63.85 16.67
CA ASP A 58 26.77 -63.17 17.90
C ASP A 58 27.09 -61.68 17.65
N PHE A 59 26.64 -60.81 18.53
CA PHE A 59 26.88 -59.36 18.45
C PHE A 59 27.08 -58.74 19.85
N ASN A 60 27.80 -57.63 19.91
CA ASN A 60 28.11 -56.95 21.16
C ASN A 60 27.14 -55.78 21.41
N GLN A 61 26.56 -55.73 22.61
CA GLN A 61 25.69 -54.62 23.01
C GLN A 61 25.78 -54.36 24.51
N SER A 62 25.55 -53.11 24.95
CA SER A 62 25.46 -52.83 26.38
C SER A 62 24.18 -53.44 26.96
N PRO A 63 24.20 -53.92 28.22
CA PRO A 63 23.02 -54.53 28.86
C PRO A 63 21.82 -53.59 28.89
N THR A 64 22.05 -52.32 29.25
CA THR A 64 21.01 -51.28 29.29
C THR A 64 20.43 -51.01 27.91
N ASN A 65 21.25 -50.94 26.86
CA ASN A 65 20.76 -50.70 25.50
C ASN A 65 20.01 -51.92 24.95
N HIS A 66 20.44 -53.14 25.28
CA HIS A 66 19.74 -54.35 24.86
C HIS A 66 18.34 -54.44 25.49
N LEU A 67 18.22 -54.09 26.76
CA LEU A 67 16.91 -54.01 27.42
C LEU A 67 16.06 -52.87 26.89
N ASN A 68 16.62 -51.78 26.36
CA ASN A 68 15.84 -50.63 25.90
C ASN A 68 15.49 -50.65 24.41
N THR A 69 16.27 -51.34 23.57
CA THR A 69 16.11 -51.37 22.10
C THR A 69 15.59 -52.72 21.60
N SER A 70 15.26 -52.84 20.30
CA SER A 70 14.76 -54.08 19.66
C SER A 70 15.80 -55.22 19.53
N GLY A 71 16.94 -55.10 20.21
CA GLY A 71 18.04 -56.06 20.18
C GLY A 71 18.91 -55.92 18.93
N CYS A 72 18.94 -56.93 18.07
CA CYS A 72 19.85 -57.00 16.92
C CYS A 72 19.49 -55.98 15.81
N ASN A 73 20.47 -55.14 15.44
CA ASN A 73 20.31 -54.13 14.39
C ASN A 73 19.99 -54.73 13.00
N LYS A 74 20.44 -55.95 12.69
CA LYS A 74 20.12 -56.61 11.42
C LYS A 74 18.66 -57.06 11.37
N CYS A 75 18.12 -57.55 12.49
CA CYS A 75 16.69 -57.84 12.61
C CYS A 75 15.83 -56.58 12.48
N SER A 76 16.24 -55.46 13.09
CA SER A 76 15.45 -54.22 13.04
C SER A 76 15.42 -53.59 11.64
N ILE A 77 16.46 -53.81 10.85
CA ILE A 77 16.51 -53.41 9.44
C ILE A 77 15.62 -54.31 8.57
N ALA A 78 15.60 -55.62 8.80
CA ALA A 78 14.76 -56.57 8.06
C ALA A 78 13.25 -56.39 8.30
N SER A 79 12.86 -55.77 9.42
CA SER A 79 11.45 -55.46 9.76
C SER A 79 10.95 -54.13 9.20
N ARG A 80 11.79 -53.34 8.53
CA ARG A 80 11.37 -52.09 7.86
C ARG A 80 10.96 -52.40 6.42
N PRO A 81 9.79 -51.91 5.93
CA PRO A 81 9.39 -52.13 4.54
C PRO A 81 10.44 -51.51 3.60
N HIS A 82 11.17 -52.38 2.90
CA HIS A 82 12.25 -51.98 2.01
C HIS A 82 11.66 -51.64 0.63
N VAL A 83 11.28 -50.37 0.41
CA VAL A 83 11.17 -49.87 -0.97
C VAL A 83 12.58 -49.61 -1.48
N ARG A 84 13.15 -50.61 -2.16
CA ARG A 84 14.24 -50.44 -3.14
C ARG A 84 14.43 -51.73 -3.93
N SER A 85 13.75 -51.82 -5.06
CA SER A 85 14.29 -52.44 -6.27
C SER A 85 13.88 -51.56 -7.47
N GLN A 86 14.84 -50.74 -7.88
CA GLN A 86 14.81 -49.92 -9.08
C GLN A 86 15.06 -50.84 -10.28
N ALA A 87 14.15 -50.85 -11.25
CA ALA A 87 14.46 -51.04 -12.68
C ALA A 87 13.22 -51.21 -13.57
N ALA A 88 12.04 -51.59 -13.05
CA ALA A 88 10.92 -51.98 -13.93
C ALA A 88 9.54 -51.35 -13.62
N ARG A 89 9.49 -50.31 -12.77
CA ARG A 89 8.23 -49.63 -12.36
C ARG A 89 8.15 -48.15 -12.74
N THR A 90 9.16 -47.63 -13.44
CA THR A 90 9.43 -46.19 -13.52
C THR A 90 8.58 -45.43 -14.52
N ASP A 91 7.92 -46.06 -15.49
CA ASP A 91 7.15 -45.32 -16.49
C ASP A 91 5.67 -45.19 -16.11
N ILE A 92 5.06 -46.26 -15.59
CA ILE A 92 3.63 -46.28 -15.21
C ILE A 92 3.36 -45.34 -14.03
N ASN A 93 4.23 -45.32 -13.02
CA ASN A 93 4.03 -44.48 -11.84
C ASN A 93 4.35 -43.00 -12.10
N LYS A 94 5.17 -42.71 -13.13
CA LYS A 94 5.57 -41.35 -13.51
C LYS A 94 4.51 -40.66 -14.37
N SER A 95 3.83 -41.40 -15.24
CA SER A 95 2.63 -40.95 -15.95
C SER A 95 1.51 -40.62 -14.97
N LYS A 96 1.25 -41.52 -14.00
CA LYS A 96 0.18 -41.33 -13.00
C LYS A 96 0.37 -40.10 -12.11
N ILE A 97 1.62 -39.82 -11.69
CA ILE A 97 1.96 -38.61 -10.92
C ILE A 97 1.80 -37.34 -11.76
N THR A 98 2.13 -37.40 -13.05
CA THR A 98 2.00 -36.27 -13.98
C THR A 98 0.54 -35.98 -14.30
N GLU A 99 -0.27 -37.01 -14.54
CA GLU A 99 -1.72 -36.89 -14.76
C GLU A 99 -2.44 -36.36 -13.53
N GLU A 100 -2.14 -36.88 -12.33
CA GLU A 100 -2.75 -36.41 -11.08
C GLU A 100 -2.43 -34.92 -10.81
N PHE A 101 -1.21 -34.49 -11.11
CA PHE A 101 -0.83 -33.08 -11.02
C PHE A 101 -1.58 -32.22 -12.04
N ILE A 102 -1.70 -32.65 -13.29
CA ILE A 102 -2.40 -31.90 -14.34
C ILE A 102 -3.87 -31.70 -13.99
N VAL A 103 -4.54 -32.73 -13.45
CA VAL A 103 -5.94 -32.62 -13.00
C VAL A 103 -6.07 -31.57 -11.90
N LYS A 104 -5.27 -31.68 -10.82
CA LYS A 104 -5.30 -30.73 -9.70
C LYS A 104 -4.91 -29.31 -10.13
N ALA A 105 -3.96 -29.18 -11.05
CA ALA A 105 -3.53 -27.89 -11.56
C ALA A 105 -4.59 -27.23 -12.46
N LYS A 106 -5.37 -28.01 -13.21
CA LYS A 106 -6.54 -27.53 -13.96
C LYS A 106 -7.71 -27.15 -13.05
N GLU A 107 -7.92 -27.85 -11.94
CA GLU A 107 -8.92 -27.46 -10.93
C GLU A 107 -8.62 -26.08 -10.32
N ILE A 108 -7.35 -25.80 -10.02
CA ILE A 108 -6.93 -24.54 -9.37
C ILE A 108 -6.85 -23.38 -10.36
N HIS A 109 -6.28 -23.61 -11.55
CA HIS A 109 -5.94 -22.55 -12.50
C HIS A 109 -6.83 -22.51 -13.75
N GLY A 110 -7.76 -23.46 -13.90
CA GLY A 110 -8.58 -23.60 -15.10
C GLY A 110 -7.74 -23.88 -16.35
N ASP A 111 -8.15 -23.28 -17.47
CA ASP A 111 -7.55 -23.47 -18.80
C ASP A 111 -6.44 -22.43 -19.11
N MET A 112 -5.77 -21.91 -18.08
CA MET A 112 -4.78 -20.82 -18.20
C MET A 112 -3.37 -21.29 -18.62
N TYR A 113 -3.10 -22.59 -18.47
CA TYR A 113 -1.77 -23.16 -18.63
C TYR A 113 -1.81 -24.44 -19.47
N ASP A 114 -0.78 -24.60 -20.29
CA ASP A 114 -0.47 -25.82 -21.01
C ASP A 114 0.64 -26.59 -20.28
N TYR A 115 0.36 -27.86 -20.01
CA TYR A 115 1.22 -28.79 -19.27
C TYR A 115 1.88 -29.84 -20.17
N SER A 116 1.86 -29.65 -21.49
CA SER A 116 2.39 -30.60 -22.49
C SER A 116 3.87 -30.93 -22.31
N LYS A 117 4.64 -30.11 -21.56
CA LYS A 117 6.07 -30.32 -21.27
C LYS A 117 6.36 -30.68 -19.81
N VAL A 118 5.35 -30.99 -19.01
CA VAL A 118 5.54 -31.30 -17.59
C VAL A 118 6.05 -32.72 -17.42
N ILE A 119 7.22 -32.86 -16.81
CA ILE A 119 7.77 -34.15 -16.35
C ILE A 119 8.08 -34.01 -14.86
N ILE A 120 7.32 -34.70 -14.01
CA ILE A 120 7.48 -34.59 -12.56
C ILE A 120 8.54 -35.58 -12.08
N ASN A 121 9.74 -35.07 -11.77
CA ASN A 121 10.82 -35.80 -11.13
C ASN A 121 11.03 -35.29 -9.69
N GLY A 122 10.27 -35.82 -8.73
CA GLY A 122 10.48 -35.52 -7.31
C GLY A 122 10.35 -34.03 -6.97
N LYS A 123 11.45 -33.39 -6.51
CA LYS A 123 11.47 -31.97 -6.08
C LYS A 123 11.93 -30.99 -7.16
N GLU A 124 12.19 -31.46 -8.37
CA GLU A 124 12.68 -30.61 -9.46
C GLU A 124 11.60 -29.64 -9.96
N LYS A 125 12.04 -28.52 -10.54
CA LYS A 125 11.14 -27.54 -11.15
C LYS A 125 10.59 -28.11 -12.44
N ILE A 126 9.28 -28.02 -12.63
CA ILE A 126 8.58 -28.37 -13.85
C ILE A 126 8.45 -27.15 -14.76
N THR A 127 8.48 -27.38 -16.07
CA THR A 127 8.22 -26.33 -17.08
C THR A 127 6.72 -26.32 -17.40
N ILE A 128 6.10 -25.17 -17.17
CA ILE A 128 4.69 -24.91 -17.40
C ILE A 128 4.59 -23.80 -18.44
N ILE A 129 3.66 -23.90 -19.38
CA ILE A 129 3.48 -22.90 -20.43
C ILE A 129 2.25 -22.07 -20.08
N CYS A 130 2.42 -20.78 -19.81
CA CYS A 130 1.31 -19.85 -19.73
C CYS A 130 0.85 -19.50 -21.15
N LYS A 131 -0.45 -19.58 -21.43
CA LYS A 131 -0.99 -19.23 -22.75
C LYS A 131 -0.70 -17.78 -23.18
N ILE A 132 -0.42 -16.89 -22.22
CA ILE A 132 -0.16 -15.45 -22.46
C ILE A 132 1.33 -15.12 -22.38
N HIS A 133 2.07 -15.70 -21.43
CA HIS A 133 3.46 -15.29 -21.11
C HIS A 133 4.51 -16.33 -21.50
N GLY A 134 4.11 -17.44 -22.11
CA GLY A 134 5.01 -18.50 -22.54
C GLY A 134 5.55 -19.37 -21.39
N GLU A 135 6.70 -19.99 -21.61
CA GLU A 135 7.26 -21.02 -20.73
C GLU A 135 7.88 -20.43 -19.45
N PHE A 136 7.58 -21.04 -18.31
CA PHE A 136 8.18 -20.70 -17.03
C PHE A 136 8.36 -21.95 -16.17
N SER A 137 9.33 -21.92 -15.23
CA SER A 137 9.62 -23.07 -14.37
C SER A 137 9.23 -22.82 -12.92
N GLN A 138 8.47 -23.75 -12.33
CA GLN A 138 8.06 -23.72 -10.92
C GLN A 138 8.08 -25.11 -10.30
N SER A 139 8.11 -25.21 -8.96
CA SER A 139 7.93 -26.51 -8.31
C SER A 139 6.44 -26.92 -8.33
N PRO A 140 6.12 -28.22 -8.46
CA PRO A 140 4.74 -28.70 -8.44
C PRO A 140 3.97 -28.26 -7.18
N THR A 141 4.64 -28.28 -6.02
CA THR A 141 4.04 -27.87 -4.75
C THR A 141 3.67 -26.39 -4.70
N ASN A 142 4.44 -25.52 -5.36
CA ASN A 142 4.16 -24.09 -5.37
C ASN A 142 3.04 -23.77 -6.35
N HIS A 143 3.05 -24.42 -7.52
CA HIS A 143 1.99 -24.24 -8.52
C HIS A 143 0.60 -24.65 -7.99
N LEU A 144 0.55 -25.75 -7.20
CA LEU A 144 -0.68 -26.19 -6.52
C LEU A 144 -1.09 -25.33 -5.31
N LYS A 145 -0.25 -24.39 -4.86
CA LYS A 145 -0.58 -23.42 -3.80
C LYS A 145 -1.03 -22.08 -4.38
N GLU A 146 -1.68 -22.11 -5.54
CA GLU A 146 -2.19 -20.94 -6.28
C GLU A 146 -1.11 -19.96 -6.78
N HIS A 147 0.18 -20.28 -6.65
CA HIS A 147 1.23 -19.48 -7.28
C HIS A 147 1.28 -19.82 -8.77
N GLY A 148 0.65 -18.98 -9.60
CA GLY A 148 0.69 -19.09 -11.05
C GLY A 148 1.95 -18.46 -11.67
N CYS A 149 1.92 -18.21 -12.98
CA CYS A 149 2.98 -17.49 -13.70
C CYS A 149 3.27 -16.15 -13.00
N ARG A 150 4.56 -15.80 -12.87
CA ARG A 150 5.01 -14.55 -12.21
C ARG A 150 4.42 -13.32 -12.89
N ASP A 151 4.30 -13.32 -14.21
CA ASP A 151 3.77 -12.18 -14.96
C ASP A 151 2.24 -12.12 -14.90
N CYS A 152 1.54 -13.26 -14.89
CA CYS A 152 0.12 -13.31 -14.49
C CYS A 152 -0.09 -12.83 -13.05
N GLY A 153 0.83 -13.16 -12.14
CA GLY A 153 0.83 -12.68 -10.77
C GLY A 153 1.02 -11.18 -10.70
N LYS A 154 1.97 -10.61 -11.47
CA LYS A 154 2.08 -9.16 -11.63
C LYS A 154 0.82 -8.55 -12.22
N ILE A 155 0.14 -9.21 -13.18
CA ILE A 155 -1.13 -8.74 -13.74
C ILE A 155 -2.25 -8.77 -12.70
N LYS A 156 -2.38 -9.86 -11.91
CA LYS A 156 -3.38 -9.98 -10.84
C LYS A 156 -3.11 -9.04 -9.67
N SER A 157 -1.85 -8.91 -9.25
CA SER A 157 -1.42 -7.91 -8.26
C SER A 157 -1.59 -6.49 -8.80
N SER A 158 -1.39 -6.28 -10.10
CA SER A 158 -1.74 -5.02 -10.75
C SER A 158 -3.24 -4.85 -10.97
N GLN A 159 -4.05 -5.91 -10.91
CA GLN A 159 -5.52 -5.90 -10.81
C GLN A 159 -5.98 -5.51 -9.40
N CYS A 160 -5.25 -5.82 -8.34
CA CYS A 160 -5.42 -5.15 -7.04
C CYS A 160 -4.86 -3.71 -7.04
N LEU A 161 -3.88 -3.37 -7.89
CA LEU A 161 -3.53 -1.96 -8.20
C LEU A 161 -4.52 -1.30 -9.19
N ILE A 162 -5.49 -2.02 -9.76
CA ILE A 162 -6.61 -1.51 -10.56
C ILE A 162 -7.73 -0.96 -9.63
N GLN A 163 -7.34 -0.36 -8.51
CA GLN A 163 -7.89 0.94 -8.12
C GLN A 163 -7.19 2.07 -8.90
N ARG A 164 -6.88 1.83 -10.18
CA ARG A 164 -6.45 2.88 -11.10
C ARG A 164 -7.69 3.70 -11.37
N LEU A 165 -7.81 4.80 -10.64
CA LEU A 165 -8.77 5.86 -10.92
C LEU A 165 -8.79 6.07 -12.45
N THR A 166 -9.92 5.88 -13.12
CA THR A 166 -9.96 6.13 -14.57
C THR A 166 -9.77 7.63 -14.83
N CYS A 167 -9.49 8.00 -16.09
CA CYS A 167 -9.41 9.42 -16.44
C CYS A 167 -10.74 10.14 -16.13
N GLU A 168 -11.86 9.47 -16.37
CA GLU A 168 -13.20 9.98 -16.06
C GLU A 168 -13.41 10.12 -14.55
N GLU A 169 -12.99 9.13 -13.75
CA GLU A 169 -13.10 9.20 -12.29
C GLU A 169 -12.17 10.28 -11.70
N PHE A 170 -10.99 10.49 -12.28
CA PHE A 170 -10.08 11.58 -11.92
C PHE A 170 -10.75 12.94 -12.17
N ILE A 171 -11.35 13.12 -13.34
CA ILE A 171 -12.05 14.36 -13.71
C ILE A 171 -13.26 14.57 -12.78
N ALA A 172 -14.04 13.53 -12.51
CA ALA A 172 -15.21 13.62 -11.64
C ALA A 172 -14.82 14.06 -10.21
N ARG A 173 -13.82 13.42 -9.60
CA ARG A 173 -13.33 13.81 -8.26
C ARG A 173 -12.68 15.18 -8.23
N SER A 174 -11.99 15.55 -9.30
CA SER A 174 -11.37 16.87 -9.39
C SER A 174 -12.41 17.98 -9.52
N LYS A 175 -13.48 17.76 -10.31
CA LYS A 175 -14.64 18.66 -10.38
C LYS A 175 -15.42 18.73 -9.07
N GLU A 176 -15.56 17.62 -8.35
CA GLU A 176 -16.16 17.64 -7.01
C GLU A 176 -15.35 18.52 -6.04
N LYS A 177 -14.00 18.45 -6.11
CA LYS A 177 -13.11 19.20 -5.23
C LYS A 177 -13.01 20.69 -5.57
N HIS A 178 -12.95 21.01 -6.86
CA HIS A 178 -12.63 22.35 -7.34
C HIS A 178 -13.81 23.06 -8.01
N GLY A 179 -14.95 22.39 -8.19
CA GLY A 179 -16.06 22.89 -8.99
C GLY A 179 -15.63 23.17 -10.44
N ASP A 180 -16.14 24.28 -10.98
CA ASP A 180 -15.91 24.70 -12.35
C ASP A 180 -14.65 25.57 -12.54
N ILE A 181 -13.67 25.51 -11.64
CA ILE A 181 -12.44 26.32 -11.71
C ILE A 181 -11.50 25.87 -12.86
N TYR A 182 -11.50 24.57 -13.18
CA TYR A 182 -10.57 23.96 -14.13
C TYR A 182 -11.29 23.30 -15.31
N ASP A 183 -10.63 23.34 -16.46
CA ASP A 183 -10.99 22.64 -17.68
C ASP A 183 -10.07 21.42 -17.85
N TYR A 184 -10.71 20.25 -18.00
CA TYR A 184 -10.06 18.95 -18.12
C TYR A 184 -10.19 18.34 -19.53
N SER A 185 -10.66 19.12 -20.52
CA SER A 185 -10.97 18.61 -21.87
C SER A 185 -9.74 18.02 -22.57
N ASN A 186 -8.54 18.48 -22.23
CA ASN A 186 -7.27 17.98 -22.75
C ASN A 186 -6.47 17.16 -21.73
N THR A 187 -7.09 16.74 -20.63
CA THR A 187 -6.42 15.97 -19.59
C THR A 187 -6.37 14.49 -19.96
N ASN A 188 -5.15 13.94 -19.99
CA ASN A 188 -4.93 12.50 -20.11
C ASN A 188 -4.30 11.97 -18.83
N TYR A 189 -5.08 11.27 -17.99
CA TYR A 189 -4.59 10.62 -16.79
C TYR A 189 -4.16 9.18 -17.09
N ILE A 190 -2.88 8.90 -16.91
CA ILE A 190 -2.30 7.56 -17.13
C ILE A 190 -2.05 6.86 -15.78
N THR A 191 -1.38 7.55 -14.84
CA THR A 191 -1.07 7.01 -13.50
C THR A 191 -1.05 8.10 -12.42
N SER A 192 -1.11 7.70 -11.15
CA SER A 192 -1.03 8.61 -9.99
C SER A 192 0.36 9.18 -9.73
N SER A 193 1.38 8.67 -10.41
CA SER A 193 2.78 9.11 -10.34
C SER A 193 3.15 10.09 -11.45
N GLU A 194 2.46 10.04 -12.59
CA GLU A 194 2.71 10.94 -13.70
C GLU A 194 1.91 12.23 -13.53
N LYS A 195 2.52 13.35 -13.91
CA LYS A 195 1.84 14.65 -13.89
C LYS A 195 0.77 14.69 -14.97
N VAL A 196 -0.34 15.34 -14.66
CA VAL A 196 -1.44 15.59 -15.59
C VAL A 196 -1.45 17.04 -16.04
N LYS A 197 -1.76 17.27 -17.31
CA LYS A 197 -2.02 18.61 -17.84
C LYS A 197 -3.46 19.01 -17.51
N ILE A 198 -3.61 20.12 -16.82
CA ILE A 198 -4.90 20.69 -16.43
C ILE A 198 -4.91 22.15 -16.87
N ARG A 199 -6.05 22.63 -17.36
CA ARG A 199 -6.20 24.03 -17.74
C ARG A 199 -6.94 24.77 -16.64
N CYS A 200 -6.26 25.70 -15.97
CA CYS A 200 -6.94 26.69 -15.13
C CYS A 200 -7.69 27.65 -16.04
N LYS A 201 -8.97 27.90 -15.74
CA LYS A 201 -9.73 28.88 -16.53
C LYS A 201 -9.02 30.23 -16.53
N LEU A 202 -8.42 30.65 -15.41
CA LEU A 202 -7.76 31.95 -15.24
C LEU A 202 -6.34 32.00 -15.82
N HIS A 203 -5.48 31.04 -15.48
CA HIS A 203 -4.05 31.09 -15.78
C HIS A 203 -3.58 30.17 -16.91
N GLY A 204 -4.50 29.44 -17.55
CA GLY A 204 -4.19 28.54 -18.65
C GLY A 204 -3.64 27.18 -18.19
N GLU A 205 -2.89 26.52 -19.08
CA GLU A 205 -2.41 25.15 -18.88
C GLU A 205 -1.26 25.07 -17.86
N PHE A 206 -1.33 24.09 -16.98
CA PHE A 206 -0.26 23.76 -16.04
C PHE A 206 -0.18 22.25 -15.79
N GLU A 207 0.99 21.79 -15.32
CA GLU A 207 1.16 20.40 -14.90
C GLU A 207 0.89 20.23 -13.40
N ALA A 208 0.01 19.31 -13.05
CA ALA A 208 -0.36 19.00 -11.68
C ALA A 208 0.00 17.55 -11.29
N ASP A 209 0.29 17.34 -10.02
CA ASP A 209 0.30 15.99 -9.43
C ASP A 209 -1.16 15.55 -9.20
N PRO A 210 -1.62 14.44 -9.82
CA PRO A 210 -3.02 14.01 -9.72
C PRO A 210 -3.49 13.87 -8.27
N ARG A 211 -2.69 13.20 -7.41
CA ARG A 211 -3.08 12.94 -6.01
C ARG A 211 -3.21 14.24 -5.23
N LYS A 212 -2.27 15.17 -5.42
CA LYS A 212 -2.35 16.48 -4.78
C LYS A 212 -3.54 17.29 -5.28
N HIS A 213 -3.89 17.14 -6.56
CA HIS A 213 -4.98 17.88 -7.17
C HIS A 213 -6.37 17.43 -6.67
N TYR A 214 -6.74 16.16 -6.88
CA TYR A 214 -8.10 15.71 -6.54
C TYR A 214 -8.29 15.43 -5.04
N ALA A 215 -7.25 14.97 -4.32
CA ALA A 215 -7.40 14.59 -2.90
C ALA A 215 -7.15 15.77 -1.96
N LEU A 216 -6.02 16.46 -2.14
CA LEU A 216 -5.59 17.55 -1.25
C LEU A 216 -6.13 18.92 -1.69
N GLY A 217 -6.62 19.06 -2.92
CA GLY A 217 -7.13 20.33 -3.44
C GLY A 217 -6.04 21.32 -3.85
N TYR A 218 -4.81 20.85 -4.13
CA TYR A 218 -3.81 21.72 -4.73
C TYR A 218 -4.18 22.07 -6.17
N GLY A 219 -4.10 23.35 -6.49
CA GLY A 219 -4.57 23.88 -7.76
C GLY A 219 -3.46 24.48 -8.62
N CYS A 220 -3.86 25.42 -9.46
CA CYS A 220 -2.92 26.26 -10.17
C CYS A 220 -1.94 26.92 -9.17
N PRO A 221 -0.61 26.88 -9.44
CA PRO A 221 0.39 27.47 -8.55
C PRO A 221 0.22 28.98 -8.41
N ILE A 222 -0.29 29.65 -9.45
CA ILE A 222 -0.58 31.09 -9.42
C ILE A 222 -1.78 31.38 -8.52
N CYS A 223 -2.90 30.65 -8.67
CA CYS A 223 -4.05 30.74 -7.76
C CYS A 223 -3.68 30.45 -6.30
N THR A 224 -2.82 29.45 -6.07
CA THR A 224 -2.42 29.05 -4.71
C THR A 224 -1.47 30.09 -4.10
N GLY A 225 -0.59 30.70 -4.90
CA GLY A 225 0.35 31.71 -4.46
C GLY A 225 -0.23 33.12 -4.33
N CYS A 226 -1.35 33.42 -4.98
CA CYS A 226 -1.90 34.77 -4.97
C CYS A 226 -2.66 35.10 -3.67
N GLY A 227 -3.27 34.12 -2.99
CA GLY A 227 -4.09 34.37 -1.79
C GLY A 227 -5.31 35.25 -2.04
N VAL A 228 -5.70 35.42 -3.31
CA VAL A 228 -6.87 36.15 -3.77
C VAL A 228 -8.01 35.15 -4.01
N SER A 229 -9.26 35.52 -3.72
CA SER A 229 -10.38 34.61 -3.95
C SER A 229 -10.57 34.34 -5.45
N PHE A 230 -10.92 33.09 -5.81
CA PHE A 230 -11.16 32.72 -7.21
C PHE A 230 -12.24 33.59 -7.85
N ILE A 231 -13.31 33.86 -7.11
CA ILE A 231 -14.48 34.63 -7.58
C ILE A 231 -14.08 36.09 -7.89
N GLN A 232 -13.21 36.69 -7.08
CA GLN A 232 -12.67 38.02 -7.34
C GLN A 232 -11.83 38.05 -8.64
N LEU A 233 -10.96 37.05 -8.84
CA LEU A 233 -10.15 36.95 -10.06
C LEU A 233 -11.01 36.76 -11.31
N GLU A 234 -12.05 35.93 -11.20
CA GLU A 234 -13.03 35.70 -12.25
C GLU A 234 -13.74 37.00 -12.65
N TRP A 235 -14.19 37.79 -11.65
CA TRP A 235 -14.79 39.09 -11.90
C TRP A 235 -13.83 40.07 -12.57
N LEU A 236 -12.61 40.26 -12.04
CA LEU A 236 -11.64 41.20 -12.59
C LEU A 236 -11.30 40.87 -14.05
N ARG A 237 -11.09 39.59 -14.36
CA ARG A 237 -10.83 39.15 -15.73
C ARG A 237 -12.02 39.39 -16.65
N HIS A 238 -13.25 39.12 -16.18
CA HIS A 238 -14.44 39.44 -16.97
C HIS A 238 -14.51 40.94 -17.29
N ILE A 239 -14.13 41.82 -16.37
CA ILE A 239 -14.05 43.26 -16.65
C ILE A 239 -12.97 43.56 -17.70
N GLU A 240 -11.78 42.98 -17.60
CA GLU A 240 -10.75 43.13 -18.66
C GLU A 240 -11.28 42.71 -20.02
N GLU A 241 -11.97 41.56 -20.10
CA GLU A 241 -12.52 41.02 -21.35
C GLU A 241 -13.58 41.94 -21.98
N ILE A 242 -14.49 42.51 -21.19
CA ILE A 242 -15.58 43.37 -21.74
C ILE A 242 -15.11 44.79 -22.01
N THR A 243 -14.16 45.32 -21.24
CA THR A 243 -13.71 46.71 -21.37
C THR A 243 -12.50 46.87 -22.27
N GLY A 244 -11.67 45.82 -22.40
CA GLY A 244 -10.36 45.90 -23.04
C GLY A 244 -9.30 46.64 -22.21
N ASN A 245 -9.61 47.03 -20.97
CA ASN A 245 -8.70 47.77 -20.10
C ASN A 245 -7.57 46.88 -19.55
N ASP A 246 -6.35 47.42 -19.43
CA ASP A 246 -5.22 46.76 -18.75
C ASP A 246 -5.33 46.98 -17.23
N ILE A 247 -5.90 46.00 -16.51
CA ILE A 247 -6.16 46.11 -15.07
C ILE A 247 -4.99 45.47 -14.30
N ILE A 248 -4.41 46.23 -13.39
CA ILE A 248 -3.33 45.78 -12.52
C ILE A 248 -3.94 45.13 -11.27
N TYR A 249 -3.80 43.82 -11.14
CA TYR A 249 -4.21 43.06 -9.97
C TYR A 249 -3.36 41.79 -9.76
N LYS A 250 -3.34 41.28 -8.53
CA LYS A 250 -2.59 40.06 -8.19
C LYS A 250 -3.32 38.82 -8.70
N GLY A 251 -2.57 37.89 -9.28
CA GLY A 251 -3.16 36.80 -10.05
C GLY A 251 -3.66 37.20 -11.45
N GLY A 252 -3.59 38.48 -11.83
CA GLY A 252 -3.76 38.91 -13.22
C GLY A 252 -2.46 38.86 -14.02
N LYS A 253 -2.47 39.42 -15.24
CA LYS A 253 -1.29 39.52 -16.13
C LYS A 253 -0.08 40.15 -15.45
N HIS A 254 -0.28 41.19 -14.64
CA HIS A 254 0.78 41.91 -13.92
C HIS A 254 1.23 41.21 -12.63
N ASN A 255 0.39 40.35 -12.08
CA ASN A 255 0.59 39.64 -10.82
C ASN A 255 1.09 40.51 -9.66
N ARG A 256 0.55 41.73 -9.51
CA ARG A 256 0.89 42.67 -8.43
C ARG A 256 -0.33 43.45 -7.98
N GLU A 257 -0.31 43.94 -6.75
CA GLU A 257 -1.37 44.81 -6.22
C GLU A 257 -0.89 46.25 -6.19
N GLU A 258 -1.81 47.18 -6.45
CA GLU A 258 -1.56 48.60 -6.34
C GLU A 258 -1.97 49.13 -4.97
N SER A 259 -1.33 50.20 -4.54
CA SER A 259 -1.61 50.81 -3.25
C SER A 259 -1.41 52.31 -3.29
N PHE A 260 -2.35 53.04 -2.68
CA PHE A 260 -2.37 54.49 -2.66
C PHE A 260 -2.30 55.01 -1.23
N ARG A 261 -1.60 56.12 -0.99
CA ARG A 261 -1.42 56.68 0.35
C ARG A 261 -2.16 58.01 0.47
N PHE A 262 -3.10 58.08 1.41
CA PHE A 262 -3.86 59.28 1.75
C PHE A 262 -3.90 59.44 3.27
N ASN A 263 -3.72 60.67 3.78
CA ASN A 263 -3.78 60.97 5.23
C ASN A 263 -2.95 59.99 6.08
N ASN A 264 -1.73 59.68 5.63
CA ASN A 264 -0.81 58.73 6.26
C ASN A 264 -1.33 57.27 6.38
N LYS A 265 -2.40 56.92 5.66
CA LYS A 265 -2.96 55.57 5.57
C LYS A 265 -2.76 55.00 4.16
N LEU A 266 -2.37 53.73 4.09
CA LEU A 266 -2.19 53.00 2.85
C LEU A 266 -3.48 52.25 2.48
N TYR A 267 -3.91 52.39 1.24
CA TYR A 267 -5.10 51.78 0.66
C TYR A 267 -4.64 50.83 -0.44
N ARG A 268 -4.54 49.54 -0.10
CA ARG A 268 -4.33 48.45 -1.05
C ARG A 268 -5.65 48.12 -1.72
N VAL A 269 -5.66 48.00 -3.05
CA VAL A 269 -6.87 47.81 -3.85
C VAL A 269 -6.84 46.48 -4.60
N ASP A 270 -8.02 45.93 -4.87
CA ASP A 270 -8.14 44.64 -5.59
C ASP A 270 -7.71 44.72 -7.06
N GLY A 271 -8.06 45.81 -7.76
CA GLY A 271 -7.64 46.07 -9.14
C GLY A 271 -7.57 47.55 -9.50
N TYR A 272 -6.64 47.92 -10.37
CA TYR A 272 -6.46 49.31 -10.81
C TYR A 272 -6.20 49.42 -12.32
N CYS A 273 -7.02 50.19 -13.02
CA CYS A 273 -6.77 50.59 -14.40
C CYS A 273 -6.20 52.02 -14.42
N LYS A 274 -4.97 52.17 -14.88
CA LYS A 274 -4.28 53.47 -14.95
C LYS A 274 -4.90 54.40 -15.99
N GLU A 275 -5.31 53.87 -17.14
CA GLU A 275 -5.80 54.65 -18.27
C GLU A 275 -7.11 55.37 -17.95
N THR A 276 -8.01 54.69 -17.25
CA THR A 276 -9.32 55.24 -16.86
C THR A 276 -9.34 55.77 -15.43
N ASN A 277 -8.18 55.79 -14.76
CA ASN A 277 -8.03 56.08 -13.33
C ASN A 277 -9.11 55.40 -12.46
N THR A 278 -9.37 54.12 -12.74
CA THR A 278 -10.47 53.36 -12.14
C THR A 278 -9.95 52.31 -11.17
N ILE A 279 -10.49 52.31 -9.96
CA ILE A 279 -10.28 51.28 -8.94
C ILE A 279 -11.46 50.30 -8.97
N TYR A 280 -11.14 49.01 -8.98
CA TYR A 280 -12.09 47.90 -8.90
C TYR A 280 -11.91 47.22 -7.55
N GLU A 281 -12.98 47.13 -6.75
CA GLU A 281 -12.96 46.47 -5.43
C GLU A 281 -14.05 45.39 -5.37
N PHE A 282 -13.66 44.18 -4.99
CA PHE A 282 -14.53 43.04 -4.85
C PHE A 282 -14.92 42.85 -3.38
N LEU A 283 -16.19 43.09 -3.08
CA LEU A 283 -16.70 43.10 -1.72
C LEU A 283 -17.28 41.75 -1.32
N GLY A 284 -16.48 40.96 -0.61
CA GLY A 284 -16.94 39.76 0.10
C GLY A 284 -18.06 40.10 1.08
N CYS A 285 -19.22 39.45 0.96
CA CYS A 285 -20.45 39.88 1.63
C CYS A 285 -20.35 39.86 3.16
N TRP A 286 -19.61 38.89 3.71
CA TRP A 286 -19.40 38.73 5.15
C TRP A 286 -18.41 39.76 5.72
N TYR A 287 -17.34 40.03 4.99
CA TYR A 287 -16.25 40.89 5.46
C TYR A 287 -16.56 42.38 5.29
N HIS A 288 -17.38 42.72 4.31
CA HIS A 288 -17.70 44.11 3.95
C HIS A 288 -19.11 44.56 4.37
N GLY A 289 -19.87 43.73 5.10
CA GLY A 289 -21.16 44.18 5.65
C GLY A 289 -22.35 44.14 4.69
N CYS A 290 -22.47 43.16 3.80
CA CYS A 290 -23.57 43.15 2.82
C CYS A 290 -24.96 43.03 3.48
N LEU A 291 -25.71 44.14 3.51
CA LEU A 291 -27.05 44.22 4.13
C LEU A 291 -28.14 43.47 3.36
N ASN A 292 -27.88 43.14 2.09
CA ASN A 292 -28.76 42.26 1.31
C ASN A 292 -28.63 40.79 1.72
N CYS A 293 -27.51 40.39 2.33
CA CYS A 293 -27.22 39.00 2.67
C CYS A 293 -27.32 38.72 4.18
N ARG A 294 -27.16 39.74 5.02
CA ARG A 294 -27.08 39.59 6.48
C ARG A 294 -27.84 40.72 7.17
N LYS A 295 -28.38 40.42 8.35
CA LYS A 295 -29.05 41.43 9.19
C LYS A 295 -28.04 42.44 9.73
N GLU A 296 -28.44 43.70 9.81
CA GLU A 296 -27.61 44.84 10.27
C GLU A 296 -26.88 44.56 11.59
N ASP A 297 -27.58 44.00 12.58
CA ASP A 297 -27.07 43.77 13.94
C ASP A 297 -26.21 42.50 14.07
N THR A 298 -26.04 41.72 12.99
CA THR A 298 -25.20 40.53 13.03
C THR A 298 -23.75 40.96 13.30
N VAL A 299 -23.11 40.37 14.31
CA VAL A 299 -21.71 40.68 14.66
C VAL A 299 -20.76 39.74 13.93
N HIS A 300 -19.75 40.30 13.27
CA HIS A 300 -18.70 39.56 12.61
C HIS A 300 -17.65 39.06 13.63
N PRO A 301 -17.41 37.74 13.77
CA PRO A 301 -16.62 37.15 14.87
C PRO A 301 -15.20 37.67 15.02
N TRP A 302 -14.52 38.02 13.92
CA TRP A 302 -13.12 38.44 13.95
C TRP A 302 -12.91 39.94 14.13
N SER A 303 -13.88 40.77 13.75
CA SER A 303 -13.75 42.23 13.87
C SER A 303 -14.53 42.79 15.05
N ASN A 304 -15.46 42.00 15.62
CA ASN A 304 -16.42 42.43 16.64
C ASN A 304 -17.26 43.66 16.21
N LYS A 305 -17.42 43.86 14.90
CA LYS A 305 -18.24 44.91 14.30
C LYS A 305 -19.55 44.32 13.78
N THR A 306 -20.61 45.10 13.80
CA THR A 306 -21.88 44.71 13.17
C THR A 306 -21.76 44.78 11.65
N MET A 307 -22.63 44.06 10.93
CA MET A 307 -22.68 44.15 9.46
C MET A 307 -22.97 45.57 8.99
N LYS A 308 -23.78 46.34 9.74
CA LYS A 308 -24.01 47.77 9.47
C LYS A 308 -22.72 48.61 9.57
N GLN A 309 -21.90 48.38 10.58
CA GLN A 309 -20.62 49.09 10.75
C GLN A 309 -19.65 48.75 9.60
N LEU A 310 -19.54 47.47 9.24
CA LEU A 310 -18.69 47.03 8.12
C LEU A 310 -19.17 47.60 6.78
N TYR A 311 -20.48 47.68 6.57
CA TYR A 311 -21.07 48.30 5.40
C TYR A 311 -20.67 49.78 5.33
N GLN A 312 -20.85 50.51 6.42
CA GLN A 312 -20.50 51.93 6.50
C GLN A 312 -19.01 52.14 6.21
N GLU A 313 -18.12 51.32 6.77
CA GLU A 313 -16.69 51.39 6.48
C GLU A 313 -16.36 51.17 5.00
N SER A 314 -17.11 50.30 4.32
CA SER A 314 -16.94 50.05 2.88
C SER A 314 -17.38 51.26 2.04
N ILE A 315 -18.45 51.95 2.46
CA ILE A 315 -18.93 53.19 1.83
C ILE A 315 -17.99 54.37 2.12
N ASP A 316 -17.50 54.50 3.36
CA ASP A 316 -16.54 55.54 3.73
C ASP A 316 -15.24 55.37 2.95
N ARG A 317 -14.76 54.12 2.81
CA ARG A 317 -13.61 53.80 1.97
C ARG A 317 -13.83 54.24 0.53
N LYS A 318 -15.00 53.95 -0.05
CA LYS A 318 -15.35 54.36 -1.43
C LYS A 318 -15.27 55.87 -1.57
N THR A 319 -15.91 56.57 -0.65
CA THR A 319 -15.98 58.03 -0.62
C THR A 319 -14.59 58.64 -0.57
N ILE A 320 -13.69 58.12 0.27
CA ILE A 320 -12.29 58.58 0.37
C ILE A 320 -11.56 58.42 -0.97
N LEU A 321 -11.69 57.25 -1.61
CA LEU A 321 -11.04 56.99 -2.90
C LEU A 321 -11.60 57.93 -4.00
N GLU A 322 -12.91 58.12 -4.06
CA GLU A 322 -13.54 59.01 -5.04
C GLU A 322 -13.17 60.49 -4.82
N GLN A 323 -13.10 60.95 -3.56
CA GLN A 323 -12.63 62.29 -3.21
C GLN A 323 -11.17 62.55 -3.61
N ASN A 324 -10.37 61.48 -3.75
CA ASN A 324 -8.99 61.56 -4.23
C ASN A 324 -8.89 61.36 -5.76
N GLY A 325 -10.00 61.49 -6.50
CA GLY A 325 -10.03 61.59 -7.95
C GLY A 325 -10.12 60.25 -8.70
N PHE A 326 -10.36 59.14 -8.00
CA PHE A 326 -10.54 57.83 -8.63
C PHE A 326 -12.00 57.58 -9.00
N THR A 327 -12.24 56.93 -10.13
CA THR A 327 -13.53 56.27 -10.36
C THR A 327 -13.51 54.94 -9.61
N VAL A 328 -14.52 54.66 -8.77
CA VAL A 328 -14.52 53.43 -7.95
C VAL A 328 -15.69 52.52 -8.28
N ILE A 329 -15.38 51.32 -8.76
CA ILE A 329 -16.35 50.30 -9.13
C ILE A 329 -16.32 49.19 -8.09
N TYR A 330 -17.45 49.03 -7.39
CA TYR A 330 -17.66 47.95 -6.43
C TYR A 330 -18.43 46.81 -7.06
N MET A 331 -18.03 45.58 -6.74
CA MET A 331 -18.80 44.39 -7.04
C MET A 331 -19.01 43.58 -5.76
N TRP A 332 -20.26 43.41 -5.34
CA TRP A 332 -20.57 42.54 -4.22
C TRP A 332 -20.53 41.07 -4.65
N GLU A 333 -19.97 40.23 -3.78
CA GLU A 333 -19.89 38.79 -4.01
C GLU A 333 -21.26 38.17 -4.36
N CYS A 334 -22.32 38.55 -3.65
CA CYS A 334 -23.67 38.04 -3.93
C CYS A 334 -24.26 38.55 -5.24
N GLU A 335 -23.84 39.71 -5.73
CA GLU A 335 -24.30 40.25 -7.01
C GLU A 335 -23.59 39.51 -8.15
N TRP A 336 -22.28 39.31 -8.03
CA TRP A 336 -21.51 38.53 -8.98
C TRP A 336 -21.98 37.07 -9.06
N ALA A 337 -22.23 36.44 -7.91
CA ALA A 337 -22.73 35.06 -7.84
C ALA A 337 -24.12 34.88 -8.47
N LYS A 338 -24.94 35.93 -8.54
CA LYS A 338 -26.24 35.90 -9.23
C LYS A 338 -26.11 36.02 -10.75
N ARG A 339 -25.05 36.70 -11.23
CA ARG A 339 -24.80 36.91 -12.67
C ARG A 339 -24.14 35.71 -13.34
N ASN A 340 -23.41 34.88 -12.59
CA ASN A 340 -22.69 33.70 -13.08
C ASN A 340 -23.37 32.37 -12.74
N LYS A 341 -24.69 32.38 -12.57
CA LYS A 341 -25.50 31.18 -12.34
C LYS A 341 -26.31 30.77 -13.55
#